data_AF-R7LSG9-F1
#
_entry.id   AF-R7LSG9-F1
#
_cell.length_a   1.000
_cell.length_b   1.000
_cell.length_c   1.000
_cell.angle_alpha   90.00
_cell.angle_beta   90.00
_cell.angle_gamma   90.00
#
_symmetry.space_group_name_H-M   'P 1'
#
loop_
_entity.id
_entity.type
_entity.pdbx_description
1 polymer ?
#
loop_
_entity_poly.entity_id
_entity_poly.type
_entity_poly.pdbx_seq_one_letter_code
_entity_poly.pdbx_strand_id
1 'polypeptide(L)'
;MKKVIPLLVCATVLIMSGNTTSFAALDTTPPNSMMVQHPSKEQMRKQFEQRLNLTDKQKAKAKTIHQKGREEMRPIMMKIEVKHQEIETVKLTKMTERAQKERIDQINSEIKELEKQAQEIRKKNSQEFESILNKKQKAELEKMKSEGRARFEQNHPPRPPFAGLGTPGFLMSKPLFPQQPPMDFFNK
;
A
#
# COMPACT_ATOMS: atom_id res chain seq x y z
N MET A 1 -23.43 45.59 27.74
CA MET A 1 -24.16 44.64 28.60
C MET A 1 -25.66 44.80 28.39
N LYS A 2 -26.38 43.68 28.20
CA LYS A 2 -27.84 43.48 28.27
C LYS A 2 -28.64 44.04 27.06
N LYS A 3 -29.12 43.19 26.14
CA LYS A 3 -30.31 42.29 26.14
C LYS A 3 -31.43 42.97 25.33
N VAL A 4 -31.93 42.36 24.24
CA VAL A 4 -33.19 41.59 24.18
C VAL A 4 -33.48 41.12 22.74
N ILE A 5 -33.96 39.88 22.63
CA ILE A 5 -34.48 39.21 21.43
C ILE A 5 -35.98 39.53 21.32
N PRO A 6 -36.57 39.51 20.10
CA PRO A 6 -37.85 38.84 19.99
C PRO A 6 -37.91 37.82 18.85
N LEU A 7 -38.58 36.72 19.18
CA LEU A 7 -38.97 35.61 18.35
C LEU A 7 -40.36 35.92 17.78
N LEU A 8 -40.57 35.79 16.47
CA LEU A 8 -41.91 35.66 15.91
C LEU A 8 -41.89 34.77 14.66
N VAL A 9 -42.72 33.74 14.74
CA VAL A 9 -42.92 32.60 13.84
C VAL A 9 -43.89 32.99 12.72
N CYS A 10 -43.65 32.54 11.47
CA CYS A 10 -44.73 32.21 10.54
C CYS A 10 -44.27 31.25 9.42
N ALA A 11 -44.70 29.99 9.56
CA ALA A 11 -45.07 29.03 8.51
C ALA A 11 -45.78 29.71 7.31
N THR A 12 -45.79 29.26 6.05
CA THR A 12 -45.66 27.93 5.42
C THR A 12 -45.67 28.09 3.89
N VAL A 13 -44.91 27.23 3.19
CA VAL A 13 -45.25 26.48 1.95
C VAL A 13 -45.75 27.25 0.70
N LEU A 14 -45.08 27.06 -0.44
CA LEU A 14 -45.73 26.61 -1.68
C LEU A 14 -44.72 26.03 -2.69
N ILE A 15 -45.20 24.99 -3.36
CA ILE A 15 -44.51 24.01 -4.19
C ILE A 15 -44.38 24.56 -5.61
N MET A 16 -43.19 24.44 -6.22
CA MET A 16 -43.05 24.53 -7.68
C MET A 16 -42.68 23.16 -8.22
N SER A 17 -43.71 22.48 -8.73
CA SER A 17 -43.62 21.34 -9.63
C SER A 17 -43.14 21.81 -11.01
N GLY A 18 -41.88 21.53 -11.34
CA GLY A 18 -41.36 21.60 -12.69
C GLY A 18 -41.24 20.20 -13.28
N ASN A 19 -42.14 19.85 -14.21
CA ASN A 19 -42.01 18.65 -15.03
C ASN A 19 -40.95 18.92 -16.10
N THR A 20 -39.84 18.18 -16.06
CA THR A 20 -38.94 18.05 -17.22
C THR A 20 -38.66 16.57 -17.45
N THR A 21 -39.35 16.03 -18.46
CA THR A 21 -38.95 14.94 -19.35
C THR A 21 -37.65 14.22 -19.00
N SER A 22 -37.76 13.01 -18.46
CA SER A 22 -36.65 12.05 -18.43
C SER A 22 -36.31 11.62 -19.85
N PHE A 23 -35.19 12.09 -20.38
CA PHE A 23 -34.51 11.39 -21.46
C PHE A 23 -33.93 10.11 -20.87
N ALA A 24 -34.42 8.96 -21.30
CA ALA A 24 -33.79 7.68 -21.07
C ALA A 24 -32.48 7.63 -21.88
N ALA A 25 -31.39 8.10 -21.29
CA ALA A 25 -30.06 7.76 -21.77
C ALA A 25 -29.82 6.30 -21.42
N LEU A 26 -29.62 5.48 -22.45
CA LEU A 26 -29.21 4.10 -22.34
C LEU A 26 -27.76 4.11 -21.82
N ASP A 27 -27.58 4.16 -20.50
CA ASP A 27 -26.28 3.99 -19.87
C ASP A 27 -25.86 2.52 -20.03
N THR A 28 -25.22 2.22 -21.16
CA THR A 28 -24.31 1.08 -21.28
C THR A 28 -23.02 1.39 -20.51
N THR A 29 -23.12 1.57 -19.20
CA THR A 29 -21.97 1.47 -18.31
C THR A 29 -21.71 -0.01 -18.05
N PRO A 30 -20.53 -0.56 -18.37
CA PRO A 30 -20.22 -1.95 -18.06
C PRO A 30 -20.29 -2.15 -16.53
N PRO A 31 -21.01 -3.17 -16.04
CA PRO A 31 -21.12 -3.40 -14.61
C PRO A 31 -19.78 -3.89 -14.07
N ASN A 32 -19.39 -3.36 -12.91
CA ASN A 32 -18.40 -3.92 -11.98
C ASN A 32 -16.92 -3.88 -12.41
N SER A 33 -16.28 -2.72 -12.20
CA SER A 33 -14.99 -2.76 -11.53
C SER A 33 -15.26 -3.14 -10.08
N MET A 34 -15.12 -4.43 -9.73
CA MET A 34 -15.16 -4.85 -8.33
C MET A 34 -13.96 -4.23 -7.61
N MET A 35 -14.14 -3.04 -7.04
CA MET A 35 -13.19 -2.46 -6.09
C MET A 35 -13.05 -3.48 -4.95
N VAL A 36 -11.93 -4.18 -4.90
CA VAL A 36 -11.58 -5.03 -3.76
C VAL A 36 -11.49 -4.11 -2.54
N GLN A 37 -12.53 -4.11 -1.71
CA GLN A 37 -12.54 -3.32 -0.49
C GLN A 37 -11.53 -3.92 0.48
N HIS A 38 -10.39 -3.26 0.64
CA HIS A 38 -9.45 -3.61 1.69
C HIS A 38 -10.04 -3.23 3.05
N PRO A 39 -9.91 -4.09 4.08
CA PRO A 39 -10.39 -3.75 5.42
C PRO A 39 -9.65 -2.51 5.93
N SER A 40 -10.40 -1.60 6.56
CA SER A 40 -9.83 -0.43 7.21
C SER A 40 -8.87 -0.84 8.33
N LYS A 41 -7.94 0.07 8.69
CA LYS A 41 -7.00 -0.15 9.81
C LYS A 41 -7.73 -0.47 11.12
N GLU A 42 -8.89 0.12 11.35
CA GLU A 42 -9.70 -0.16 12.53
C GLU A 42 -10.33 -1.56 12.49
N GLN A 43 -10.86 -1.98 11.34
CA GLN A 43 -11.39 -3.33 11.16
C GLN A 43 -10.32 -4.39 11.37
N MET A 44 -9.13 -4.21 10.78
CA MET A 44 -7.99 -5.12 11.01
C MET A 44 -7.60 -5.17 12.49
N ARG A 45 -7.57 -4.02 13.18
CA ARG A 45 -7.30 -3.98 14.62
C ARG A 45 -8.34 -4.76 15.42
N LYS A 46 -9.64 -4.56 15.16
CA LYS A 46 -10.73 -5.28 15.84
C LYS A 46 -10.64 -6.79 15.60
N GLN A 47 -10.40 -7.22 14.36
CA GLN A 47 -10.21 -8.63 14.02
C GLN A 47 -9.01 -9.25 14.76
N PHE A 48 -7.90 -8.51 14.85
CA PHE A 48 -6.72 -8.94 15.60
C PHE A 48 -6.98 -9.08 17.09
N GLU A 49 -7.60 -8.07 17.72
CA GLU A 49 -7.96 -8.08 19.15
C GLU A 49 -8.94 -9.22 19.48
N GLN A 50 -9.92 -9.48 18.61
CA GLN A 50 -10.89 -10.56 18.75
C GLN A 50 -10.21 -11.93 18.63
N ARG A 51 -9.36 -12.13 17.61
CA ARG A 51 -8.68 -13.42 17.40
C ARG A 51 -7.76 -13.80 18.55
N LEU A 52 -7.06 -12.82 19.12
CA LEU A 52 -6.23 -13.03 20.32
C LEU A 52 -7.04 -13.05 21.63
N ASN A 53 -8.35 -12.81 21.60
CA ASN A 53 -9.20 -12.69 22.78
C ASN A 53 -8.58 -11.77 23.84
N LEU A 54 -8.16 -10.56 23.44
CA LEU A 54 -7.52 -9.63 24.35
C LEU A 54 -8.49 -9.11 25.40
N THR A 55 -8.04 -9.08 26.66
CA THR A 55 -8.76 -8.40 27.74
C THR A 55 -8.73 -6.88 27.54
N ASP A 56 -9.67 -6.14 28.12
CA ASP A 56 -9.70 -4.68 27.96
C ASP A 56 -8.45 -3.99 28.52
N LYS A 57 -7.87 -4.55 29.61
CA LYS A 57 -6.57 -4.11 30.14
C LYS A 57 -5.43 -4.32 29.13
N GLN A 58 -5.42 -5.45 28.41
CA GLN A 58 -4.44 -5.71 27.36
C GLN A 58 -4.64 -4.80 26.15
N LYS A 59 -5.89 -4.55 25.72
CA LYS A 59 -6.21 -3.61 24.64
C LYS A 59 -5.72 -2.20 24.93
N ALA A 60 -5.95 -1.71 26.15
CA ALA A 60 -5.46 -0.40 26.58
C ALA A 60 -3.93 -0.31 26.52
N LYS A 61 -3.22 -1.33 27.05
CA LYS A 61 -1.75 -1.40 26.97
C LYS A 61 -1.25 -1.47 25.52
N ALA A 62 -1.88 -2.29 24.68
CA ALA A 62 -1.54 -2.41 23.27
C ALA A 62 -1.69 -1.07 22.53
N LYS A 63 -2.77 -0.33 22.79
CA LYS A 63 -2.98 1.02 22.21
C LYS A 63 -1.86 1.98 22.61
N THR A 64 -1.44 1.97 23.88
CA THR A 64 -0.33 2.79 24.37
C THR A 64 0.99 2.42 23.70
N ILE A 65 1.32 1.13 23.61
CA ILE A 65 2.53 0.63 22.93
C ILE A 65 2.53 1.10 21.47
N HIS A 66 1.41 0.98 20.77
CA HIS A 66 1.31 1.45 19.38
C HIS A 66 1.43 2.97 19.23
N GLN A 67 0.88 3.75 20.17
CA GLN A 67 0.99 5.21 20.13
C GLN A 67 2.44 5.66 20.37
N LYS A 68 3.08 5.13 21.42
CA LYS A 68 4.49 5.37 21.73
C LYS A 68 5.38 4.99 20.54
N GLY A 69 5.17 3.80 19.99
CA GLY A 69 5.91 3.35 18.82
C GLY A 69 5.76 4.25 17.59
N ARG A 70 4.57 4.82 17.36
CA ARG A 70 4.37 5.81 16.29
C ARG A 70 5.12 7.10 16.55
N GLU A 71 5.14 7.58 17.78
CA GLU A 71 5.83 8.82 18.17
C GLU A 71 7.35 8.67 18.03
N GLU A 72 7.92 7.55 18.48
CA GLU A 72 9.34 7.24 18.33
C GLU A 72 9.75 7.05 16.85
N MET A 73 8.86 6.46 16.04
CA MET A 73 9.10 6.22 14.62
C MET A 73 9.05 7.50 13.77
N ARG A 74 8.19 8.45 14.13
CA ARG A 74 7.92 9.68 13.37
C ARG A 74 9.20 10.43 12.95
N PRO A 75 10.15 10.77 13.84
CA PRO A 75 11.35 11.49 13.44
C PRO A 75 12.26 10.70 12.49
N ILE A 76 12.32 9.37 12.62
CA ILE A 76 13.13 8.53 11.72
C ILE A 76 12.53 8.53 10.31
N MET A 77 11.20 8.36 10.21
CA MET A 77 10.52 8.38 8.93
C MET A 77 10.64 9.73 8.22
N MET A 78 10.54 10.84 8.97
CA MET A 78 10.78 12.18 8.42
C MET A 78 12.21 12.33 7.89
N LYS A 79 13.23 11.81 8.59
CA LYS A 79 14.62 11.83 8.11
C LYS A 79 14.79 11.01 6.82
N ILE A 80 14.17 9.83 6.74
CA ILE A 80 14.19 9.00 5.54
C ILE A 80 13.52 9.72 4.36
N GLU A 81 12.39 10.39 4.60
CA GLU A 81 11.70 11.18 3.57
C GLU A 81 12.55 12.33 3.05
N VAL A 82 13.18 13.10 3.94
CA VAL A 82 14.12 14.17 3.56
C VAL A 82 15.28 13.60 2.74
N LYS A 83 15.85 12.44 3.11
CA LYS A 83 16.92 11.79 2.36
C LYS A 83 16.48 11.32 0.96
N HIS A 84 15.24 10.85 0.82
CA HIS A 84 14.69 10.57 -0.51
C HIS A 84 14.53 11.85 -1.35
N GLN A 85 14.10 12.96 -0.75
CA GLN A 85 14.06 14.24 -1.44
C GLN A 85 15.47 14.70 -1.85
N GLU A 86 16.49 14.49 -1.00
CA GLU A 86 17.89 14.76 -1.36
C GLU A 86 18.30 13.95 -2.60
N ILE A 87 17.95 12.66 -2.68
CA ILE A 87 18.21 11.86 -3.89
C ILE A 87 17.57 12.48 -5.14
N GLU A 88 16.31 12.91 -5.05
CA GLU A 88 15.62 13.57 -6.17
C GLU A 88 16.30 14.88 -6.56
N THR A 89 16.76 15.68 -5.58
CA THR A 89 17.53 16.89 -5.89
C THR A 89 18.85 16.58 -6.58
N VAL A 90 19.58 15.53 -6.16
CA VAL A 90 20.84 15.13 -6.80
C VAL A 90 20.62 14.75 -8.26
N LYS A 91 19.55 14.03 -8.58
CA LYS A 91 19.21 13.67 -9.97
C LYS A 91 18.93 14.89 -10.86
N LEU A 92 18.42 15.97 -10.29
CA LEU A 92 18.11 17.20 -11.02
C LEU A 92 19.32 18.13 -11.18
N THR A 93 20.41 17.90 -10.44
CA THR A 93 21.62 18.73 -10.54
C THR A 93 22.40 18.45 -11.83
N LYS A 94 23.11 19.45 -12.35
CA LYS A 94 23.99 19.33 -13.53
C LYS A 94 25.33 18.64 -13.22
N MET A 95 25.36 17.72 -12.25
CA MET A 95 26.54 16.91 -11.94
C MET A 95 26.75 15.83 -13.02
N THR A 96 27.97 15.31 -13.12
CA THR A 96 28.23 14.13 -13.97
C THR A 96 27.52 12.90 -13.40
N GLU A 97 27.13 11.95 -14.25
CA GLU A 97 26.42 10.73 -13.83
C GLU A 97 27.17 9.95 -12.75
N ARG A 98 28.51 9.92 -12.85
CA ARG A 98 29.37 9.24 -11.88
C ARG A 98 29.30 9.90 -10.50
N ALA A 99 29.38 11.23 -10.46
CA ALA A 99 29.29 11.98 -9.21
C ALA A 99 27.87 11.96 -8.61
N GLN A 100 26.83 11.94 -9.45
CA GLN A 100 25.46 11.72 -8.98
C GLN A 100 25.31 10.35 -8.32
N LYS A 101 25.81 9.30 -8.97
CA LYS A 101 25.75 7.93 -8.47
C LYS A 101 26.45 7.79 -7.12
N GLU A 102 27.68 8.28 -6.99
CA GLU A 102 28.43 8.23 -5.73
C GLU A 102 27.68 8.92 -4.59
N ARG A 103 27.08 10.09 -4.87
CA ARG A 103 26.30 10.82 -3.88
C ARG A 103 24.99 10.12 -3.51
N ILE A 104 24.29 9.54 -4.49
CA ILE A 104 23.08 8.75 -4.25
C ILE A 104 23.42 7.48 -3.45
N ASP A 105 24.53 6.82 -3.74
CA ASP A 105 24.98 5.62 -3.01
C ASP A 105 25.30 5.94 -1.54
N GLN A 106 25.90 7.11 -1.27
CA GLN A 106 26.09 7.62 0.10
C GLN A 106 24.75 7.91 0.79
N ILE A 107 23.81 8.59 0.13
CA ILE A 107 22.50 8.86 0.74
C ILE A 107 21.74 7.54 1.01
N ASN A 108 21.86 6.56 0.11
CA ASN A 108 21.27 5.24 0.28
C ASN A 108 21.87 4.47 1.47
N SER A 109 23.17 4.62 1.77
CA SER A 109 23.76 4.00 2.97
C SER A 109 23.21 4.65 4.25
N GLU A 110 23.07 5.98 4.27
CA GLU A 110 22.44 6.70 5.38
C GLU A 110 20.97 6.28 5.60
N ILE A 111 20.20 6.13 4.51
CA ILE A 111 18.82 5.61 4.58
C ILE A 111 18.80 4.20 5.18
N LYS A 112 19.69 3.30 4.76
CA LYS A 112 19.78 1.94 5.32
C LYS A 112 20.05 1.94 6.83
N GLU A 113 20.86 2.87 7.32
CA GLU A 113 21.10 3.01 8.77
C GLU A 113 19.85 3.48 9.51
N LEU A 114 19.12 4.46 8.96
CA LEU A 114 17.84 4.91 9.52
C LEU A 114 16.78 3.79 9.50
N GLU A 115 16.74 2.98 8.45
CA GLU A 115 15.84 1.82 8.34
C GLU A 115 16.15 0.75 9.40
N LYS A 116 17.43 0.52 9.72
CA LYS A 116 17.83 -0.36 10.84
C LYS A 116 17.32 0.17 12.17
N GLN A 117 17.49 1.47 12.44
CA GLN A 117 16.96 2.10 13.66
C GLN A 117 15.43 1.96 13.75
N ALA A 118 14.73 2.18 12.64
CA ALA A 118 13.29 1.95 12.57
C ALA A 118 12.93 0.48 12.84
N GLN A 119 13.70 -0.47 12.31
CA GLN A 119 13.47 -1.89 12.55
C GLN A 119 13.65 -2.28 14.01
N GLU A 120 14.63 -1.69 14.70
CA GLU A 120 14.83 -1.90 16.14
C GLU A 120 13.64 -1.40 16.96
N ILE A 121 13.09 -0.22 16.64
CA ILE A 121 11.88 0.29 17.31
C ILE A 121 10.71 -0.67 17.08
N ARG A 122 10.50 -1.15 15.84
CA ARG A 122 9.44 -2.14 15.53
C ARG A 122 9.63 -3.43 16.31
N LYS A 123 10.87 -3.92 16.45
CA LYS A 123 11.19 -5.12 17.23
C LYS A 123 10.89 -4.90 18.72
N LYS A 124 11.36 -3.79 19.30
CA LYS A 124 11.12 -3.43 20.71
C LYS A 124 9.62 -3.36 21.01
N ASN A 125 8.85 -2.64 20.19
CA ASN A 125 7.39 -2.55 20.35
C ASN A 125 6.68 -3.90 20.22
N SER A 126 7.15 -4.78 19.32
CA SER A 126 6.58 -6.12 19.17
C SER A 126 6.87 -6.98 20.41
N GLN A 127 8.08 -6.90 20.96
CA GLN A 127 8.45 -7.59 22.19
C GLN A 127 7.68 -7.06 23.41
N GLU A 128 7.51 -5.75 23.52
CA GLU A 128 6.66 -5.13 24.55
C GLU A 128 5.21 -5.64 24.44
N PHE A 129 4.67 -5.74 23.23
CA PHE A 129 3.33 -6.31 23.01
C PHE A 129 3.27 -7.80 23.37
N GLU A 130 4.25 -8.61 22.98
CA GLU A 130 4.30 -10.03 23.35
C GLU A 130 4.39 -10.23 24.87
N SER A 131 5.04 -9.31 25.59
CA SER A 131 5.17 -9.39 27.06
C SER A 131 3.82 -9.28 27.79
N ILE A 132 2.82 -8.62 27.21
CA ILE A 132 1.48 -8.47 27.81
C ILE A 132 0.56 -9.67 27.53
N LEU A 133 0.98 -10.62 26.69
CA LEU A 133 0.20 -11.80 26.30
C LEU A 133 0.46 -13.01 27.20
N ASN A 134 -0.58 -13.81 27.43
CA ASN A 134 -0.44 -15.11 28.08
C ASN A 134 0.09 -16.19 27.10
N LYS A 135 0.45 -17.38 27.61
CA LYS A 135 1.02 -18.47 26.81
C LYS A 135 0.12 -18.90 25.63
N LYS A 136 -1.20 -19.00 25.84
CA LYS A 136 -2.16 -19.38 24.80
C LYS A 136 -2.27 -18.30 23.71
N GLN A 137 -2.29 -17.03 24.11
CA GLN A 137 -2.32 -15.89 23.20
C GLN A 137 -1.04 -15.78 22.38
N LYS A 138 0.13 -16.07 22.96
CA LYS A 138 1.40 -16.12 22.24
C LYS A 138 1.40 -17.20 21.16
N ALA A 139 0.90 -18.40 21.48
CA ALA A 139 0.78 -19.48 20.48
C ALA A 139 -0.15 -19.09 19.31
N GLU A 140 -1.29 -18.46 19.60
CA GLU A 140 -2.18 -17.96 18.54
C GLU A 140 -1.52 -16.82 17.73
N LEU A 141 -0.76 -15.94 18.38
CA LEU A 141 -0.01 -14.88 17.69
C LEU A 141 1.01 -15.45 16.71
N GLU A 142 1.76 -16.50 17.09
CA GLU A 142 2.71 -17.15 16.18
C GLU A 142 2.00 -17.81 14.99
N LYS A 143 0.84 -18.43 15.21
CA LYS A 143 -0.01 -18.95 14.13
C LYS A 143 -0.47 -17.83 13.19
N MET A 144 -0.89 -16.69 13.73
CA MET A 144 -1.26 -15.52 12.93
C MET A 144 -0.09 -14.99 12.09
N LYS A 145 1.13 -14.97 12.65
CA LYS A 145 2.34 -14.57 11.93
C LYS A 145 2.67 -15.52 10.78
N SER A 146 2.59 -16.84 10.99
CA SER A 146 2.88 -17.83 9.95
C SER A 146 1.84 -17.81 8.83
N GLU A 147 0.55 -17.70 9.17
CA GLU A 147 -0.53 -17.53 8.20
C GLU A 147 -0.36 -16.23 7.39
N GLY A 148 -0.03 -15.13 8.07
CA GLY A 148 0.25 -13.85 7.43
C GLY A 148 1.42 -13.93 6.45
N ARG A 149 2.48 -14.65 6.83
CA ARG A 149 3.65 -14.88 5.98
C ARG A 149 3.31 -15.74 4.77
N ALA A 150 2.57 -16.84 4.95
CA ALA A 150 2.13 -17.70 3.85
C ALA A 150 1.25 -16.93 2.86
N ARG A 151 0.32 -16.11 3.35
CA ARG A 151 -0.50 -15.23 2.49
C ARG A 151 0.34 -14.20 1.75
N PHE A 152 1.36 -13.64 2.41
CA PHE A 152 2.27 -12.71 1.76
C PHE A 152 3.04 -13.40 0.63
N GLU A 153 3.64 -14.57 0.89
CA GLU A 153 4.40 -15.34 -0.11
C GLU A 153 3.53 -15.78 -1.30
N GLN A 154 2.26 -16.12 -1.05
CA GLN A 154 1.30 -16.45 -2.11
C GLN A 154 0.97 -15.25 -3.00
N ASN A 155 0.80 -14.05 -2.43
CA ASN A 155 0.42 -12.85 -3.17
C ASN A 155 1.63 -12.06 -3.71
N HIS A 156 2.83 -12.36 -3.23
CA HIS A 156 4.09 -11.74 -3.64
C HIS A 156 5.07 -12.84 -4.06
N PRO A 157 4.82 -13.54 -5.18
CA PRO A 157 5.76 -14.52 -5.70
C PRO A 157 7.12 -13.86 -5.97
N PRO A 158 8.23 -14.61 -5.87
CA PRO A 158 9.54 -14.08 -6.18
C PRO A 158 9.51 -13.48 -7.58
N ARG A 159 10.03 -12.25 -7.71
CA ARG A 159 10.18 -11.64 -9.04
C ARG A 159 11.04 -12.58 -9.89
N PRO A 160 10.66 -12.86 -11.14
CA PRO A 160 11.49 -13.66 -12.02
C PRO A 160 12.89 -13.04 -12.11
N PRO A 161 13.94 -13.85 -12.35
CA PRO A 161 15.28 -13.31 -12.57
C PRO A 161 15.19 -12.24 -13.65
N PHE A 162 15.76 -11.06 -13.37
CA PHE A 162 15.77 -9.95 -14.31
C PHE A 162 16.53 -10.38 -15.57
N ALA A 163 15.80 -10.70 -16.64
CA ALA A 163 16.34 -11.23 -17.89
C ALA A 163 17.00 -10.16 -18.78
N GLY A 164 17.57 -9.12 -18.17
CA GLY A 164 18.16 -7.98 -18.88
C GLY A 164 17.15 -7.14 -19.68
N LEU A 165 17.60 -5.99 -20.16
CA LEU A 165 16.87 -5.21 -21.16
C LEU A 165 17.09 -5.85 -22.55
N GLY A 166 16.51 -7.03 -22.77
CA GLY A 166 16.43 -7.70 -24.07
C GLY A 166 17.67 -8.51 -24.49
N THR A 167 17.60 -9.83 -24.34
CA THR A 167 17.73 -10.68 -25.53
C THR A 167 16.33 -10.78 -26.15
N PRO A 168 16.11 -10.35 -27.40
CA PRO A 168 14.79 -10.41 -28.01
C PRO A 168 14.45 -11.87 -28.35
N GLY A 169 13.97 -12.63 -27.37
CA GLY A 169 13.40 -13.97 -27.55
C GLY A 169 11.93 -13.97 -28.00
N PHE A 170 11.35 -12.80 -28.29
CA PHE A 170 9.97 -12.63 -28.74
C PHE A 170 9.86 -12.02 -30.15
N LEU A 171 10.89 -12.22 -30.98
CA LEU A 171 10.84 -12.02 -32.43
C LEU A 171 11.18 -13.33 -33.16
N MET A 172 10.61 -14.46 -32.72
CA MET A 172 10.42 -15.57 -33.66
C MET A 172 9.28 -15.16 -34.59
N SER A 173 9.67 -14.53 -35.70
CA SER A 173 8.83 -14.25 -36.86
C SER A 173 8.20 -15.56 -37.32
N LYS A 174 6.95 -15.80 -36.93
CA LYS A 174 6.05 -16.61 -37.74
C LYS A 174 6.04 -15.96 -39.12
N PRO A 175 6.40 -16.67 -40.21
CA PRO A 175 6.43 -16.07 -41.53
C PRO A 175 5.02 -15.57 -41.87
N LEU A 176 4.92 -14.30 -42.24
CA LEU A 176 3.68 -13.59 -42.60
C LEU A 176 3.12 -14.02 -43.96
N PHE A 177 3.68 -15.06 -44.58
CA PHE A 177 3.23 -15.62 -45.85
C PHE A 177 3.20 -17.16 -45.74
N PRO A 178 2.14 -17.83 -46.24
CA PRO A 178 2.18 -19.27 -46.39
C PRO A 178 3.33 -19.63 -47.33
N GLN A 179 4.21 -20.56 -46.93
CA GLN A 179 5.24 -21.09 -47.81
C GLN A 179 4.54 -21.68 -49.04
N GLN A 180 4.85 -21.16 -50.22
CA GLN A 180 4.42 -21.81 -51.46
C GLN A 180 5.09 -23.18 -51.52
N PRO A 181 4.36 -24.23 -51.94
CA PRO A 181 4.96 -25.55 -52.13
C PRO A 181 6.09 -25.45 -53.18
N PRO A 182 7.17 -26.21 -53.02
CA PRO A 182 8.29 -26.18 -53.96
C PRO A 182 7.79 -26.58 -55.35
N MET A 183 8.11 -25.76 -56.35
CA MET A 183 7.92 -26.11 -57.75
C MET A 183 8.96 -27.17 -58.10
N ASP A 184 8.50 -28.39 -58.40
CA ASP A 184 9.31 -29.47 -58.94
C ASP A 184 9.77 -29.10 -60.36
N PHE A 185 10.85 -28.33 -60.43
CA PHE A 185 11.60 -28.16 -61.65
C PHE A 185 12.65 -29.26 -61.73
N PHE A 186 12.43 -30.16 -62.70
CA PHE A 186 13.33 -31.20 -63.20
C PHE A 186 13.35 -32.54 -62.47
N ASN A 187 12.61 -33.49 -63.03
CA ASN A 187 13.30 -34.69 -63.51
C ASN A 187 12.84 -35.03 -64.94
N LYS A 188 13.84 -35.23 -65.80
CA LYS A 188 13.73 -35.75 -67.16
C LYS A 188 13.42 -37.24 -67.13
#